data_AF-A0A392Q982-F1
#
_entry.id   AF-A0A392Q982-F1
#
_cell.length_a   1.000
_cell.length_b   1.000
_cell.length_c   1.000
_cell.angle_alpha   90.00
_cell.angle_beta   90.00
_cell.angle_gamma   90.00
#
_symmetry.space_group_name_H-M   'P 1'
#
loop_
_entity.id
_entity.type
_entity.pdbx_description
1 polymer ?
#
loop_
_entity_poly.entity_id
_entity_poly.type
_entity_poly.pdbx_seq_one_letter_code
_entity_poly.pdbx_strand_id
1 'polypeptide(L)'
;MRKPNSKEFHKKQLRKLRSKEFRKKQIDEINLLNSWIQSQKPESGSNPMSVPPLPNNSPVGRLADGTFSRYAGVARFEQLPISKNIKKALIRSKFVSMTDIQRASLPHALCGRDVLGASKTGSGKTLAFIIPVSVVLISVFGLGA
;
A
#
# COMPACT_ATOMS: atom_id res chain seq x y z
N MET A 1 20.76 39.05 19.21
CA MET A 1 19.77 38.01 18.84
C MET A 1 18.36 38.59 18.95
N ARG A 2 17.59 38.67 17.86
CA ARG A 2 16.17 39.10 17.90
C ARG A 2 15.32 37.99 18.51
N LYS A 3 14.57 38.28 19.59
CA LYS A 3 13.58 37.33 20.14
C LYS A 3 12.40 37.23 19.15
N PRO A 4 11.93 36.02 18.79
CA PRO A 4 10.78 35.85 17.91
C PRO A 4 9.51 36.40 18.54
N ASN A 5 8.61 36.99 17.75
CA ASN A 5 7.36 37.56 18.27
C ASN A 5 6.33 36.45 18.60
N SER A 6 5.32 36.77 19.43
CA SER A 6 4.28 35.83 19.90
C SER A 6 3.55 35.06 18.79
N LYS A 7 3.24 35.72 17.66
CA LYS A 7 2.63 35.10 16.46
C LYS A 7 3.58 34.12 15.78
N GLU A 8 4.87 34.44 15.72
CA GLU A 8 5.90 33.58 15.11
C GLU A 8 6.16 32.33 15.96
N PHE A 9 6.16 32.47 17.29
CA PHE A 9 6.24 31.35 18.22
C PHE A 9 5.04 30.40 18.08
N HIS A 10 3.82 30.93 18.04
CA HIS A 10 2.59 30.15 17.82
C HIS A 10 2.61 29.40 16.48
N LYS A 11 3.01 30.07 15.40
CA LYS A 11 3.13 29.44 14.06
C LYS A 11 4.15 28.30 14.07
N LYS A 12 5.28 28.45 14.78
CA LYS A 12 6.30 27.40 14.93
C LYS A 12 5.76 26.20 15.72
N GLN A 13 5.02 26.43 16.81
CA GLN A 13 4.36 25.36 17.57
C GLN A 13 3.32 24.61 16.72
N LEU A 14 2.44 25.33 16.01
CA LEU A 14 1.43 24.73 15.13
C LEU A 14 2.06 23.86 14.03
N ARG A 15 3.16 24.32 13.41
CA ARG A 15 3.90 23.52 12.42
C ARG A 15 4.46 22.22 13.01
N LYS A 16 4.97 22.27 14.25
CA LYS A 16 5.50 21.10 14.96
C LYS A 16 4.39 20.10 15.27
N LEU A 17 3.24 20.56 15.75
CA LEU A 17 2.06 19.74 16.03
C LEU A 17 1.55 19.05 14.77
N ARG A 18 1.34 19.81 13.68
CA ARG A 18 0.89 19.28 12.39
C ARG A 18 1.85 18.21 11.85
N SER A 19 3.16 18.41 12.00
CA SER A 19 4.18 17.42 11.62
C SER A 19 4.05 16.13 12.45
N LYS A 20 3.87 16.25 13.77
CA LYS A 20 3.70 15.11 14.67
C LYS A 20 2.43 14.32 14.34
N GLU A 21 1.32 15.01 14.12
CA GLU A 21 0.05 14.40 13.75
C GLU A 21 0.12 13.69 12.39
N PHE A 22 0.80 14.30 11.42
CA PHE A 22 1.04 13.70 10.12
C PHE A 22 1.86 12.40 10.23
N ARG A 23 2.93 12.40 11.02
CA ARG A 23 3.73 11.18 11.28
C ARG A 23 2.89 10.10 11.96
N LYS A 24 2.12 10.46 12.99
CA LYS A 24 1.22 9.51 13.67
C LYS A 24 0.27 8.85 12.67
N LYS A 25 -0.38 9.64 11.82
CA LYS A 25 -1.29 9.13 10.79
C LYS A 25 -0.59 8.20 9.78
N GLN A 26 0.66 8.48 9.42
CA GLN A 26 1.43 7.58 8.56
C GLN A 26 1.75 6.25 9.24
N ILE A 27 2.18 6.29 10.51
CA ILE A 27 2.46 5.08 11.29
C ILE A 27 1.20 4.24 11.44
N ASP A 28 0.08 4.87 11.77
CA ASP A 28 -1.22 4.20 11.89
C ASP A 28 -1.65 3.55 10.56
N GLU A 29 -1.42 4.22 9.42
CA GLU A 29 -1.67 3.65 8.09
C GLU A 29 -0.75 2.46 7.80
N ILE A 30 0.55 2.56 8.08
CA ILE A 30 1.52 1.46 7.90
C ILE A 30 1.11 0.24 8.72
N ASN A 31 0.75 0.44 10.00
CA ASN A 31 0.33 -0.63 10.90
C ASN A 31 -0.95 -1.31 10.40
N LEU A 32 -1.93 -0.52 9.91
CA LEU A 32 -3.16 -1.06 9.34
C LEU A 32 -2.88 -1.91 8.08
N LEU A 33 -2.01 -1.43 7.19
CA LEU A 33 -1.66 -2.15 5.97
C LEU A 33 -0.89 -3.44 6.28
N ASN A 34 0.05 -3.40 7.21
CA ASN A 34 0.77 -4.59 7.65
C ASN A 34 -0.18 -5.62 8.27
N SER A 35 -1.12 -5.18 9.12
CA SER A 35 -2.14 -6.06 9.70
C SER A 35 -2.99 -6.71 8.60
N TRP A 36 -3.38 -5.95 7.58
CA TRP A 36 -4.12 -6.47 6.44
C TRP A 36 -3.30 -7.50 5.64
N ILE A 37 -2.04 -7.20 5.30
CA ILE A 37 -1.14 -8.11 4.57
C ILE A 37 -1.01 -9.44 5.31
N GLN A 38 -0.74 -9.40 6.62
CA GLN A 38 -0.58 -10.61 7.43
C GLN A 38 -1.88 -11.40 7.57
N SER A 39 -3.02 -10.72 7.77
CA SER A 39 -4.31 -11.38 7.96
C SER A 39 -4.84 -12.09 6.71
N GLN A 40 -4.42 -11.65 5.51
CA GLN A 40 -4.89 -12.18 4.23
C GLN A 40 -3.73 -12.69 3.36
N LYS A 41 -2.64 -13.10 4.02
CA LYS A 41 -1.44 -13.66 3.39
C LYS A 41 -1.80 -14.95 2.66
N PRO A 42 -1.64 -15.02 1.32
CA PRO A 42 -1.90 -16.25 0.59
C PRO A 42 -0.90 -17.35 0.99
N GLU A 43 -1.34 -18.61 0.95
CA GLU A 43 -0.46 -19.75 1.20
C GLU A 43 0.74 -19.74 0.25
N SER A 44 1.89 -20.24 0.71
CA SER A 44 3.09 -20.33 -0.13
C SER A 44 2.84 -21.28 -1.30
N GLY A 45 3.20 -20.86 -2.52
CA GLY A 45 2.97 -21.65 -3.74
C GLY A 45 1.52 -21.69 -4.23
N SER A 46 0.56 -21.08 -3.51
CA SER A 46 -0.81 -20.93 -4.02
C SER A 46 -0.85 -20.05 -5.26
N ASN A 47 -1.82 -20.28 -6.14
CA ASN A 47 -2.03 -19.44 -7.32
C ASN A 47 -3.09 -18.37 -7.01
N PRO A 48 -2.74 -17.07 -6.90
CA PRO A 48 -3.74 -16.04 -6.62
C PRO A 48 -4.80 -15.91 -7.71
N MET A 49 -4.50 -16.33 -8.95
CA MET A 49 -5.43 -16.26 -10.08
C MET A 49 -6.48 -17.37 -10.09
N SER A 50 -6.33 -18.43 -9.29
CA SER A 50 -7.38 -19.47 -9.17
C SER A 50 -8.61 -18.99 -8.40
N VAL A 51 -8.44 -17.92 -7.60
CA VAL A 51 -9.54 -17.30 -6.86
C VAL A 51 -10.26 -16.31 -7.77
N PRO A 52 -11.61 -16.36 -7.85
CA PRO A 52 -12.37 -15.42 -8.67
C PRO A 52 -12.08 -13.97 -8.26
N PRO A 53 -12.09 -13.02 -9.21
CA PRO A 53 -11.88 -11.61 -8.90
C PRO A 53 -12.95 -11.12 -7.93
N LEU A 54 -12.52 -10.30 -6.98
CA LEU A 54 -13.45 -9.66 -6.04
C LEU A 54 -14.29 -8.62 -6.80
N PRO A 55 -15.63 -8.62 -6.66
CA PRO A 55 -16.49 -7.63 -7.30
C PRO A 55 -16.04 -6.19 -7.04
N ASN A 56 -16.29 -5.30 -8.00
CA ASN A 56 -15.85 -3.91 -7.92
C ASN A 56 -16.41 -3.15 -6.72
N ASN A 57 -17.60 -3.54 -6.24
CA ASN A 57 -18.30 -2.87 -5.15
C ASN A 57 -18.09 -3.57 -3.79
N SER A 58 -17.24 -4.60 -3.73
CA SER A 58 -16.94 -5.27 -2.47
C SER A 58 -16.19 -4.32 -1.52
N PRO A 59 -16.43 -4.41 -0.20
CA PRO A 59 -15.67 -3.65 0.77
C PRO A 59 -14.18 -4.05 0.73
N VAL A 60 -13.31 -3.05 0.79
CA VAL A 60 -11.85 -3.21 0.67
C VAL A 60 -11.20 -2.70 1.94
N GLY A 61 -10.26 -3.47 2.49
CA GLY A 61 -9.55 -3.16 3.71
C GLY A 61 -10.21 -3.81 4.92
N ARG A 62 -10.32 -3.06 6.03
CA ARG A 62 -10.94 -3.55 7.26
C ARG A 62 -12.46 -3.57 7.10
N LEU A 63 -13.06 -4.73 7.35
CA LEU A 63 -14.50 -4.99 7.24
C LEU A 63 -15.24 -4.64 8.54
N ALA A 64 -16.57 -4.61 8.49
CA ALA A 64 -17.43 -4.24 9.62
C ALA A 64 -17.34 -5.22 10.79
N ASP A 65 -17.05 -6.49 10.51
CA ASP A 65 -16.82 -7.56 11.49
C ASP A 65 -15.41 -7.52 12.10
N GLY A 66 -14.59 -6.54 11.73
CA GLY A 66 -13.21 -6.38 12.20
C GLY A 66 -12.18 -7.20 11.43
N THR A 67 -12.60 -8.06 10.49
CA THR A 67 -11.71 -8.83 9.61
C THR A 67 -11.19 -7.97 8.44
N PHE A 68 -10.41 -8.57 7.53
CA PHE A 68 -9.87 -7.89 6.37
C PHE A 68 -10.29 -8.56 5.06
N SER A 69 -10.57 -7.76 4.03
CA SER A 69 -10.88 -8.27 2.68
C SER A 69 -9.69 -9.01 2.07
N ARG A 70 -9.88 -10.16 1.41
CA ARG A 70 -8.80 -10.79 0.64
C ARG A 70 -8.25 -9.86 -0.45
N TYR A 71 -6.96 -9.98 -0.71
CA TYR A 71 -6.29 -9.31 -1.84
C TYR A 71 -5.69 -10.29 -2.86
N ALA A 72 -5.75 -11.60 -2.60
CA ALA A 72 -5.48 -12.62 -3.62
C ALA A 72 -6.64 -12.66 -4.63
N GLY A 73 -6.30 -12.74 -5.92
CA GLY A 73 -7.26 -12.83 -7.04
C GLY A 73 -7.89 -11.50 -7.47
N VAL A 74 -7.67 -10.41 -6.74
CA VAL A 74 -8.21 -9.09 -7.07
C VAL A 74 -7.68 -8.60 -8.43
N ALA A 75 -8.45 -7.73 -9.08
CA ALA A 75 -8.13 -7.23 -10.42
C ALA A 75 -7.63 -5.79 -10.44
N ARG A 76 -7.93 -5.00 -9.41
CA ARG A 76 -7.62 -3.56 -9.36
C ARG A 76 -6.59 -3.23 -8.29
N PHE A 77 -5.75 -2.23 -8.55
CA PHE A 77 -4.75 -1.77 -7.57
C PHE A 77 -5.39 -1.20 -6.30
N GLU A 78 -6.60 -0.64 -6.40
CA GLU A 78 -7.36 -0.10 -5.27
C GLU A 78 -7.69 -1.18 -4.22
N GLN A 79 -7.78 -2.44 -4.64
CA GLN A 79 -8.10 -3.58 -3.80
C GLN A 79 -6.87 -4.15 -3.07
N LEU A 80 -5.66 -3.68 -3.38
CA LEU A 80 -4.44 -4.12 -2.71
C LEU A 80 -4.22 -3.41 -1.37
N PRO A 81 -3.53 -4.06 -0.41
CA PRO A 81 -3.12 -3.46 0.85
C PRO A 81 -1.89 -2.56 0.68
N ILE A 82 -2.02 -1.50 -0.11
CA ILE A 82 -0.98 -0.49 -0.36
C ILE A 82 -1.45 0.90 0.09
N SER A 83 -0.51 1.81 0.34
CA SER A 83 -0.81 3.13 0.88
C SER A 83 -1.68 3.98 -0.04
N LYS A 84 -2.46 4.89 0.54
CA LYS A 84 -3.31 5.84 -0.19
C LYS A 84 -2.51 6.68 -1.18
N ASN A 85 -1.25 6.98 -0.86
CA ASN A 85 -0.36 7.74 -1.73
C ASN A 85 0.01 6.94 -2.99
N ILE A 86 0.34 5.65 -2.85
CA ILE A 86 0.61 4.77 -4.01
C ILE A 86 -0.66 4.63 -4.86
N LYS A 87 -1.83 4.38 -4.24
CA LYS A 87 -3.10 4.28 -4.98
C LYS A 87 -3.40 5.55 -5.79
N LYS A 88 -3.23 6.73 -5.18
CA LYS A 88 -3.40 8.02 -5.88
C LYS A 88 -2.41 8.18 -7.04
N ALA A 89 -1.15 7.78 -6.85
CA ALA A 89 -0.14 7.85 -7.90
C ALA A 89 -0.50 6.93 -9.09
N LEU A 90 -0.95 5.70 -8.80
CA LEU A 90 -1.40 4.75 -9.84
C LEU A 90 -2.60 5.30 -10.62
N ILE A 91 -3.61 5.84 -9.93
CA ILE A 91 -4.79 6.44 -10.56
C ILE A 91 -4.39 7.62 -11.47
N ARG A 92 -3.51 8.52 -10.98
CA ARG A 92 -3.01 9.67 -11.77
C ARG A 92 -2.25 9.22 -13.02
N SER A 93 -1.52 8.12 -12.92
CA SER A 93 -0.82 7.48 -14.03
C SER A 93 -1.70 6.57 -14.89
N LYS A 94 -3.03 6.58 -14.67
CA LYS A 94 -4.04 5.78 -15.39
C LYS A 94 -3.88 4.26 -15.23
N PHE A 95 -3.24 3.80 -14.17
CA PHE A 95 -3.16 2.39 -13.79
C PHE A 95 -4.32 2.04 -12.84
N VAL A 96 -5.39 1.49 -13.42
CA VAL A 96 -6.61 1.10 -12.66
C VAL A 96 -6.63 -0.42 -12.40
N SER A 97 -6.50 -1.20 -13.47
CA SER A 97 -6.51 -2.66 -13.44
C SER A 97 -5.10 -3.24 -13.58
N MET A 98 -4.86 -4.34 -12.90
CA MET A 98 -3.61 -5.09 -12.96
C MET A 98 -3.57 -6.03 -14.16
N THR A 99 -2.38 -6.24 -14.72
CA THR A 99 -2.11 -7.30 -15.70
C THR A 99 -1.97 -8.66 -15.01
N ASP A 100 -2.02 -9.76 -15.77
CA ASP A 100 -1.96 -11.11 -15.20
C ASP A 100 -0.69 -11.35 -14.38
N ILE A 101 0.47 -10.91 -14.88
CA ILE A 101 1.73 -11.05 -14.13
C ILE A 101 1.71 -10.27 -12.81
N GLN A 102 1.04 -9.12 -12.77
CA GLN A 102 0.87 -8.32 -11.55
C GLN A 102 -0.12 -8.99 -10.58
N ARG A 103 -1.23 -9.53 -11.08
CA ARG A 103 -2.22 -10.26 -10.27
C ARG A 103 -1.64 -11.53 -9.65
N ALA A 104 -0.77 -12.22 -10.38
CA ALA A 104 -0.08 -13.42 -9.90
C ALA A 104 1.03 -13.09 -8.89
N SER A 105 1.81 -12.03 -9.12
CA SER A 105 3.00 -11.75 -8.31
C SER A 105 2.76 -10.87 -7.09
N LEU A 106 1.92 -9.82 -7.21
CA LEU A 106 1.78 -8.80 -6.16
C LEU A 106 1.27 -9.35 -4.83
N PRO A 107 0.31 -10.28 -4.78
CA PRO A 107 -0.13 -10.86 -3.49
C PRO A 107 1.02 -11.54 -2.73
N HIS A 108 1.96 -12.16 -3.44
CA HIS A 108 3.13 -12.79 -2.81
C HIS A 108 4.24 -11.78 -2.50
N ALA A 109 4.52 -10.85 -3.43
CA ALA A 109 5.58 -9.87 -3.27
C ALA A 109 5.30 -8.88 -2.12
N LEU A 110 4.03 -8.49 -1.93
CA LEU A 110 3.61 -7.66 -0.79
C LEU A 110 3.81 -8.36 0.57
N CYS A 111 3.88 -9.69 0.59
CA CYS A 111 4.20 -10.46 1.78
C CYS A 111 5.71 -10.55 2.06
N GLY A 112 6.55 -9.89 1.27
CA GLY A 112 8.01 -9.96 1.38
C GLY A 112 8.60 -11.30 0.89
N ARG A 113 7.88 -12.03 0.03
CA ARG A 113 8.41 -13.26 -0.59
C ARG A 113 9.23 -12.93 -1.83
N ASP A 114 10.24 -13.75 -2.10
CA ASP A 114 10.94 -13.74 -3.37
C ASP A 114 10.03 -14.27 -4.47
N VAL A 115 9.95 -13.54 -5.59
CA VAL A 115 9.07 -13.87 -6.71
C VAL A 115 9.86 -13.80 -8.02
N LEU A 116 9.90 -14.92 -8.74
CA LEU A 116 10.40 -15.00 -10.10
C LEU A 116 9.24 -14.84 -11.09
N GLY A 117 9.23 -13.73 -11.83
CA GLY A 117 8.17 -13.41 -12.79
C GLY A 117 8.63 -13.55 -14.24
N ALA A 118 8.11 -14.55 -14.96
CA ALA A 118 8.33 -14.72 -16.39
C ALA A 118 7.10 -14.27 -17.20
N SER A 119 7.27 -13.30 -18.09
CA SER A 119 6.22 -12.86 -19.03
C SER A 119 6.82 -12.07 -20.19
N LYS A 120 6.09 -11.93 -21.30
CA LYS A 120 6.54 -11.15 -22.47
C LYS A 120 6.77 -9.67 -22.14
N THR A 121 7.55 -8.98 -22.96
CA THR A 121 7.72 -7.51 -22.88
C THR A 121 6.37 -6.80 -23.00
N GLY A 122 6.21 -5.67 -22.31
CA GLY A 122 4.93 -4.95 -22.26
C GLY A 122 3.88 -5.52 -21.30
N SER A 123 4.13 -6.67 -20.64
CA SER A 123 3.17 -7.28 -19.71
C SER A 123 3.05 -6.56 -18.35
N GLY A 124 3.79 -5.49 -18.10
CA GLY A 124 3.72 -4.72 -16.85
C GLY A 124 4.60 -5.23 -15.69
N LYS A 125 5.63 -6.05 -15.96
CA LYS A 125 6.61 -6.54 -14.96
C LYS A 125 7.26 -5.41 -14.15
N THR A 126 7.52 -4.27 -14.79
CA THR A 126 8.13 -3.10 -14.13
C THR A 126 7.30 -2.63 -12.94
N LEU A 127 5.98 -2.47 -13.10
CA LEU A 127 5.11 -2.11 -11.98
C LEU A 127 4.95 -3.25 -10.97
N ALA A 128 4.96 -4.50 -11.44
CA ALA A 128 4.91 -5.68 -10.57
C ALA A 128 6.09 -5.71 -9.57
N PHE A 129 7.24 -5.16 -9.97
CA PHE A 129 8.42 -5.02 -9.12
C PHE A 129 8.44 -3.71 -8.31
N ILE A 130 8.11 -2.57 -8.93
CA ILE A 130 8.20 -1.25 -8.28
C ILE A 130 7.21 -1.09 -7.12
N ILE A 131 6.01 -1.65 -7.24
CA ILE A 131 4.96 -1.48 -6.20
C ILE A 131 5.42 -2.08 -4.86
N PRO A 132 5.84 -3.36 -4.77
CA PRO A 132 6.37 -3.93 -3.52
C PRO A 132 7.55 -3.13 -2.96
N VAL A 133 8.50 -2.71 -3.81
CA VAL A 133 9.65 -1.89 -3.38
C VAL A 133 9.20 -0.57 -2.77
N SER A 134 8.23 0.10 -3.39
CA SER A 134 7.69 1.36 -2.88
C SER A 134 7.00 1.20 -1.53
N VAL A 135 6.30 0.08 -1.32
CA VAL A 135 5.66 -0.26 -0.03
C VAL A 135 6.71 -0.47 1.06
N VAL A 136 7.75 -1.26 0.77
CA VAL A 136 8.86 -1.50 1.72
C VAL A 136 9.57 -0.19 2.05
N LEU A 137 9.88 0.64 1.05
CA LEU A 137 10.55 1.92 1.23
C LEU A 137 9.74 2.85 2.16
N ILE A 138 8.43 2.95 1.92
CA ILE A 138 7.54 3.75 2.79
C ILE A 138 7.51 3.19 4.21
N SER A 139 7.51 1.86 4.38
CA SER A 139 7.52 1.25 5.71
C SER A 139 8.84 1.52 6.45
N VAL A 140 9.98 1.37 5.78
CA VAL A 140 11.31 1.54 6.39
C VAL A 140 11.58 3.01 6.74
N PHE A 141 11.35 3.92 5.79
CA PHE A 141 11.64 5.35 5.97
C PHE A 141 10.51 6.10 6.70
N GLY A 142 9.28 5.58 6.69
CA GLY A 142 8.14 6.16 7.40
C GLY A 142 8.19 5.95 8.91
N LEU A 143 8.89 4.91 9.38
CA LEU A 143 9.05 4.58 10.81
C LEU A 143 10.30 5.22 11.44
N GLY A 144 11.27 5.67 10.64
CA GLY A 144 12.62 6.03 11.09
C GLY A 144 12.97 7.53 11.17
N ALA A 145 12.01 8.47 11.14
CA ALA A 145 12.28 9.92 11.10
C ALA A 145 11.46 10.78 12.07
#